data_AF-A0A7J0AMD0-F1
#
_entry.id   AF-A0A7J0AMD0-F1
#
_cell.length_a   1.000
_cell.length_b   1.000
_cell.length_c   1.000
_cell.angle_alpha   90.00
_cell.angle_beta   90.00
_cell.angle_gamma   90.00
#
_symmetry.space_group_name_H-M   'P 1'
#
loop_
_entity.id
_entity.type
_entity.pdbx_description
1 polymer ?
#
loop_
_entity_poly.entity_id
_entity_poly.type
_entity_poly.pdbx_seq_one_letter_code
_entity_poly.pdbx_strand_id
1 'polypeptide(L)'
;MAVMWGDRLKNPGRRSEELVSVIDFAPTLLEIAGINGESGGMQPIEGNSFMDIIMDDVNPEIDRSCLLMGKERHDVGRPDDQGYPMRSILKDGFLYIRNYEPDRWPAGNPETGYMNIDGSPTKTEIIKSRHNPATKYFWDLSMGKRDDAELYDIVHDPLCMNNLHGVAEYGVLEKTLEKEMTERLKSQGDPRMYGRGDIFDKYPNMCKSRMYWNRTRAGEEVPATWITPTDFDPL
;
A
#
# COMPACT_ATOMS: atom_id res chain seq x y z
N MET A 1 16.11 -1.18 -5.18
CA MET A 1 16.03 -1.47 -6.63
C MET A 1 17.43 -1.59 -7.18
N ALA A 2 17.67 -2.44 -8.19
CA ALA A 2 18.93 -2.49 -8.93
C ALA A 2 18.64 -2.39 -10.43
N VAL A 3 19.38 -1.56 -11.15
CA VAL A 3 19.26 -1.37 -12.60
C VAL A 3 20.57 -1.77 -13.25
N MET A 4 20.50 -2.56 -14.31
CA MET A 4 21.64 -2.94 -15.13
C MET A 4 21.33 -2.59 -16.58
N TRP A 5 22.24 -1.87 -17.21
CA TRP A 5 22.15 -1.57 -18.63
C TRP A 5 23.55 -1.40 -19.19
N GLY A 6 23.95 -2.31 -20.10
CA GLY A 6 25.31 -2.43 -20.64
C GLY A 6 26.02 -1.11 -20.94
N ASP A 7 25.98 -0.66 -22.19
CA ASP A 7 26.77 0.51 -22.61
C ASP A 7 26.13 1.87 -22.29
N ARG A 8 24.96 1.87 -21.64
CA ARG A 8 24.16 3.09 -21.40
C ARG A 8 24.14 3.53 -19.94
N LEU A 9 24.35 2.63 -18.98
CA LEU A 9 24.45 3.02 -17.58
C LEU A 9 25.75 3.80 -17.35
N LYS A 10 25.65 5.07 -16.95
CA LYS A 10 26.82 5.83 -16.55
C LYS A 10 27.25 5.48 -15.13
N ASN A 11 28.57 5.34 -14.95
CA ASN A 11 29.23 5.05 -13.67
C ASN A 11 28.65 3.80 -12.97
N PRO A 12 28.75 2.60 -13.58
CA PRO A 12 28.17 1.38 -13.02
C PRO A 12 28.75 1.06 -11.63
N GLY A 13 27.89 0.58 -10.73
CA GLY A 13 28.24 0.28 -9.33
C GLY A 13 28.00 1.43 -8.36
N ARG A 14 27.59 2.62 -8.82
CA ARG A 14 27.19 3.73 -7.95
C ARG A 14 25.85 3.47 -7.25
N ARG A 15 25.57 4.29 -6.23
CA ARG A 15 24.28 4.38 -5.54
C ARG A 15 23.66 5.75 -5.81
N SER A 16 22.34 5.80 -5.86
CA SER A 16 21.55 7.02 -5.93
C SER A 16 20.56 7.02 -4.77
N GLU A 17 20.41 8.17 -4.12
CA GLU A 17 19.45 8.39 -3.04
C GLU A 17 18.13 9.00 -3.55
N GLU A 18 18.04 9.25 -4.86
CA GLU A 18 16.81 9.74 -5.50
C GLU A 18 15.66 8.75 -5.32
N LEU A 19 14.48 9.27 -5.00
CA LEU A 19 13.27 8.45 -4.87
C LEU A 19 12.78 7.98 -6.23
N VAL A 20 12.47 6.68 -6.34
CA VAL A 20 11.90 6.06 -7.54
C VAL A 20 10.72 5.18 -7.14
N SER A 21 9.64 5.28 -7.90
CA SER A 21 8.42 4.48 -7.76
C SER A 21 8.28 3.46 -8.89
N VAL A 22 7.44 2.44 -8.69
CA VAL A 22 7.11 1.46 -9.74
C VAL A 22 6.42 2.14 -10.93
N ILE A 23 5.67 3.22 -10.72
CA ILE A 23 4.99 3.97 -11.78
C ILE A 23 5.97 4.64 -12.75
N ASP A 24 7.23 4.82 -12.35
CA ASP A 24 8.28 5.46 -13.15
C ASP A 24 8.88 4.51 -14.21
N PHE A 25 8.64 3.20 -14.09
CA PHE A 25 9.14 2.23 -15.06
C PHE A 25 8.48 2.37 -16.43
N ALA A 26 7.17 2.61 -16.48
CA ALA A 26 6.47 2.78 -17.76
C ALA A 26 7.04 3.94 -18.60
N PRO A 27 7.15 5.18 -18.09
CA PRO A 27 7.71 6.29 -18.86
C PRO A 27 9.20 6.07 -19.18
N THR A 28 9.98 5.46 -18.28
CA THR A 28 11.37 5.10 -18.58
C THR A 28 11.46 4.10 -19.73
N LEU A 29 10.73 2.99 -19.70
CA LEU A 29 10.78 1.99 -20.78
C LEU A 29 10.32 2.57 -22.13
N LEU A 30 9.32 3.45 -22.12
CA LEU A 30 8.87 4.15 -23.32
C LEU A 30 9.95 5.08 -23.89
N GLU A 31 10.61 5.86 -23.04
CA GLU A 31 11.74 6.72 -23.44
C GLU A 31 12.88 5.89 -24.05
N ILE A 32 13.25 4.78 -23.39
CA ILE A 32 14.29 3.85 -23.86
C ILE A 32 13.94 3.30 -25.24
N ALA A 33 12.68 2.94 -25.45
CA ALA A 33 12.20 2.38 -26.71
C ALA A 33 11.98 3.45 -27.79
N GLY A 34 12.05 4.74 -27.46
CA GLY A 34 11.70 5.83 -28.38
C GLY A 34 10.21 5.83 -28.76
N ILE A 35 9.36 5.30 -27.89
CA ILE A 35 7.91 5.19 -28.12
C ILE A 35 7.20 6.33 -27.41
N ASN A 36 6.34 7.04 -28.14
CA ASN A 36 5.40 7.97 -27.54
C ASN A 36 4.12 7.21 -27.13
N GLY A 37 3.89 7.06 -25.82
CA GLY A 37 2.72 6.36 -25.28
C GLY A 37 1.38 7.03 -25.62
N GLU A 38 1.34 8.36 -25.63
CA GLU A 38 0.12 9.12 -25.98
C GLU A 38 -0.29 8.87 -27.44
N SER A 39 0.69 8.88 -28.37
CA SER A 39 0.46 8.54 -29.78
C SER A 39 -0.06 7.10 -29.95
N GLY A 40 0.23 6.22 -28.99
CA GLY A 40 -0.29 4.85 -28.93
C GLY A 40 -1.66 4.71 -28.24
N GLY A 41 -2.26 5.80 -27.79
CA GLY A 41 -3.57 5.79 -27.10
C GLY A 41 -3.49 5.41 -25.62
N MET A 42 -2.31 5.45 -25.00
CA MET A 42 -2.19 5.26 -23.55
C MET A 42 -2.85 6.41 -22.79
N GLN A 43 -3.36 6.12 -21.60
CA GLN A 43 -3.77 7.15 -20.66
C GLN A 43 -2.55 7.94 -20.16
N PRO A 44 -2.74 9.15 -19.62
CA PRO A 44 -1.67 9.88 -18.95
C PRO A 44 -0.95 9.02 -17.93
N ILE A 45 0.35 9.26 -17.78
CA ILE A 45 1.23 8.55 -16.86
C ILE A 45 1.64 9.55 -15.78
N GLU A 46 1.38 9.23 -14.51
CA GLU A 46 1.74 10.09 -13.37
C GLU A 46 3.21 9.95 -12.94
N GLY A 47 3.86 8.83 -13.29
CA GLY A 47 5.28 8.60 -13.03
C GLY A 47 6.19 9.42 -13.95
N ASN A 48 7.46 9.55 -13.56
CA ASN A 48 8.48 10.25 -14.33
C ASN A 48 9.59 9.30 -14.75
N SER A 49 10.17 9.51 -15.93
CA SER A 49 11.33 8.70 -16.31
C SER A 49 12.52 8.98 -15.36
N PHE A 50 13.23 7.93 -14.98
CA PHE A 50 14.50 8.00 -14.24
C PHE A 50 15.74 7.82 -15.16
N MET A 51 15.60 8.13 -16.45
CA MET A 51 16.75 8.11 -17.38
C MET A 51 17.83 9.10 -17.00
N ASP A 52 17.46 10.27 -16.47
CA ASP A 52 18.39 11.25 -15.90
C ASP A 52 19.23 10.65 -14.77
N ILE A 53 18.60 9.84 -13.90
CA ILE A 53 19.30 9.07 -12.87
C ILE A 53 20.24 8.07 -13.54
N ILE A 54 19.81 7.27 -14.52
CA ILE A 54 20.65 6.27 -15.23
C ILE A 54 21.88 6.92 -15.89
N MET A 55 21.68 8.11 -16.48
CA MET A 55 22.69 8.87 -17.19
C MET A 55 23.63 9.66 -16.25
N ASP A 56 23.37 9.61 -14.94
CA ASP A 56 24.13 10.31 -13.91
C ASP A 56 24.13 11.83 -14.10
N ASP A 57 22.97 12.36 -14.52
CA ASP A 57 22.71 13.76 -14.81
C ASP A 57 21.29 14.10 -14.32
N VAL A 58 21.11 14.09 -12.99
CA VAL A 58 19.80 14.23 -12.35
C VAL A 58 19.14 15.54 -12.74
N ASN A 59 17.93 15.46 -13.27
CA ASN A 59 17.16 16.62 -13.71
C ASN A 59 16.43 17.26 -12.51
N PRO A 60 16.77 18.51 -12.11
CA PRO A 60 16.15 19.17 -10.96
C PRO A 60 14.68 19.56 -11.18
N GLU A 61 14.19 19.55 -12.42
CA GLU A 61 12.80 19.86 -12.74
C GLU A 61 11.83 18.70 -12.40
N ILE A 62 12.36 17.49 -12.19
CA ILE A 62 11.55 16.34 -11.78
C ILE A 62 11.44 16.34 -10.25
N ASP A 63 10.23 16.56 -9.75
CA ASP A 63 9.96 16.51 -8.31
C ASP A 63 10.06 15.07 -7.78
N ARG A 64 11.18 14.77 -7.13
CA ARG A 64 11.43 13.52 -6.39
C ARG A 64 11.44 13.72 -4.87
N SER A 65 10.86 14.82 -4.38
CA SER A 65 10.85 15.14 -2.95
C SER A 65 9.98 14.21 -2.12
N CYS A 66 9.06 13.46 -2.75
CA CYS A 66 8.20 12.51 -2.06
C CYS A 66 7.77 11.33 -2.94
N LEU A 67 7.27 10.28 -2.29
CA LEU A 67 6.53 9.20 -2.93
C LEU A 67 5.10 9.15 -2.40
N LEU A 68 4.15 8.97 -3.31
CA LEU A 68 2.76 8.64 -2.96
C LEU A 68 2.51 7.16 -3.16
N MET A 69 1.81 6.54 -2.22
CA MET A 69 1.38 5.14 -2.33
C MET A 69 -0.08 5.02 -1.93
N GLY A 70 -0.81 4.13 -2.61
CA GLY A 70 -2.23 3.90 -2.37
C GLY A 70 -2.60 2.44 -2.49
N LYS A 71 -3.58 2.03 -1.70
CA LYS A 71 -4.21 0.71 -1.75
C LYS A 71 -5.71 0.87 -1.58
N GLU A 72 -6.48 0.12 -2.35
CA GLU A 72 -7.94 0.03 -2.22
C GLU A 72 -8.34 -1.33 -1.64
N ARG A 73 -7.98 -2.40 -2.36
CA ARG A 73 -8.33 -3.78 -2.04
C ARG A 73 -7.12 -4.70 -2.22
N HIS A 74 -7.20 -5.91 -1.69
CA HIS A 74 -6.19 -6.95 -1.90
C HIS A 74 -6.88 -8.28 -2.21
N ASP A 75 -7.53 -8.88 -1.22
CA ASP A 75 -8.30 -10.12 -1.36
C ASP A 75 -9.72 -9.98 -0.79
N VAL A 76 -10.52 -11.04 -0.93
CA VAL A 76 -11.87 -11.21 -0.38
C VAL A 76 -11.83 -11.46 1.14
N GLY A 77 -12.98 -11.76 1.74
CA GLY A 77 -13.07 -12.18 3.16
C GLY A 77 -13.57 -11.08 4.10
N ARG A 78 -13.76 -9.86 3.63
CA ARG A 78 -14.60 -8.87 4.32
C ARG A 78 -16.06 -8.99 3.85
N PRO A 79 -17.03 -8.48 4.64
CA PRO A 79 -18.39 -8.28 4.17
C PRO A 79 -18.40 -7.54 2.82
N ASP A 80 -19.20 -8.02 1.88
CA ASP A 80 -19.39 -7.43 0.55
C ASP A 80 -18.10 -7.20 -0.26
N ASP A 81 -17.06 -8.01 -0.01
CA ASP A 81 -15.72 -7.86 -0.61
C ASP A 81 -15.12 -6.45 -0.44
N GLN A 82 -15.50 -5.78 0.64
CA GLN A 82 -15.02 -4.45 0.99
C GLN A 82 -13.49 -4.38 1.09
N GLY A 83 -12.94 -3.24 0.65
CA GLY A 83 -11.53 -2.93 0.76
C GLY A 83 -11.08 -2.54 2.17
N TYR A 84 -9.76 -2.36 2.31
CA TYR A 84 -9.14 -1.61 3.41
C TYR A 84 -8.29 -0.50 2.79
N PRO A 85 -8.92 0.63 2.43
CA PRO A 85 -8.29 1.68 1.67
C PRO A 85 -7.30 2.51 2.48
N MET A 86 -6.14 2.76 1.88
CA MET A 86 -5.06 3.55 2.46
C MET A 86 -4.46 4.51 1.43
N ARG A 87 -3.98 5.65 1.90
CA ARG A 87 -3.10 6.55 1.15
C ARG A 87 -1.93 6.93 2.03
N SER A 88 -0.76 7.13 1.42
CA SER A 88 0.43 7.48 2.17
C SER A 88 1.36 8.37 1.37
N ILE A 89 2.14 9.16 2.10
CA ILE A 89 3.22 9.98 1.58
C ILE A 89 4.50 9.63 2.34
N LEU A 90 5.57 9.38 1.60
CA LEU A 90 6.92 9.29 2.12
C LEU A 90 7.67 10.57 1.74
N LYS A 91 8.13 11.34 2.71
CA LYS A 91 8.82 12.61 2.49
C LYS A 91 9.74 12.95 3.67
N ASP A 92 10.93 13.46 3.37
CA ASP A 92 11.90 13.95 4.36
C ASP A 92 12.20 12.95 5.51
N GLY A 93 12.20 11.65 5.20
CA GLY A 93 12.44 10.61 6.20
C GLY A 93 11.22 10.24 7.07
N PHE A 94 10.04 10.72 6.73
CA PHE A 94 8.78 10.38 7.40
C PHE A 94 7.82 9.67 6.46
N LEU A 95 7.09 8.69 7.00
CA LEU A 95 5.99 8.00 6.36
C LEU A 95 4.69 8.36 7.08
N TYR A 96 3.79 9.05 6.39
CA TYR A 96 2.42 9.28 6.85
C TYR A 96 1.46 8.37 6.09
N ILE A 97 0.52 7.74 6.80
CA ILE A 97 -0.51 6.87 6.25
C ILE A 97 -1.88 7.31 6.76
N ARG A 98 -2.85 7.44 5.87
CA ARG A 98 -4.27 7.63 6.17
C ARG A 98 -5.03 6.34 5.92
N ASN A 99 -5.70 5.81 6.95
CA ASN A 99 -6.60 4.67 6.89
C ASN A 99 -8.05 5.20 6.78
N TYR A 100 -8.72 4.99 5.65
CA TYR A 100 -10.06 5.58 5.45
C TYR A 100 -11.19 4.77 6.08
N GLU A 101 -10.93 3.51 6.42
CA GLU A 101 -11.93 2.58 6.97
C GLU A 101 -11.36 1.83 8.17
N PRO A 102 -10.93 2.52 9.25
CA PRO A 102 -10.24 1.92 10.39
C PRO A 102 -11.11 0.91 11.16
N ASP A 103 -12.44 1.01 11.03
CA ASP A 103 -13.38 0.06 11.62
C ASP A 103 -13.34 -1.33 10.96
N ARG A 104 -12.82 -1.44 9.74
CA ARG A 104 -12.65 -2.71 9.03
C ARG A 104 -11.35 -3.40 9.47
N TRP A 105 -11.30 -4.72 9.36
CA TRP A 105 -10.08 -5.47 9.66
C TRP A 105 -9.04 -5.30 8.54
N PRO A 106 -7.81 -4.81 8.78
CA PRO A 106 -6.82 -4.53 7.73
C PRO A 106 -6.35 -5.78 6.96
N ALA A 107 -6.32 -6.92 7.64
CA ALA A 107 -5.94 -8.22 7.07
C ALA A 107 -7.14 -9.09 6.63
N GLY A 108 -8.37 -8.55 6.63
CA GLY A 108 -9.59 -9.33 6.43
C GLY A 108 -10.16 -9.81 7.75
N ASN A 109 -11.41 -10.24 7.74
CA ASN A 109 -12.13 -10.55 8.98
C ASN A 109 -11.58 -11.82 9.66
N PRO A 110 -11.44 -11.85 11.00
CA PRO A 110 -10.93 -13.03 11.73
C PRO A 110 -11.73 -14.31 11.45
N GLU A 111 -13.06 -14.21 11.33
CA GLU A 111 -13.95 -15.33 11.01
C GLU A 111 -13.75 -15.89 9.60
N THR A 112 -13.02 -15.18 8.74
CA THR A 112 -12.59 -15.66 7.42
C THR A 112 -11.13 -16.09 7.39
N GLY A 113 -10.46 -16.07 8.54
CA GLY A 113 -9.05 -16.41 8.68
C GLY A 113 -8.12 -15.40 8.04
N TYR A 114 -8.43 -14.09 8.09
CA TYR A 114 -7.56 -13.01 7.59
C TYR A 114 -7.09 -13.23 6.15
N MET A 115 -8.04 -13.31 5.21
CA MET A 115 -7.79 -13.73 3.83
C MET A 115 -6.85 -12.83 3.02
N ASN A 116 -6.54 -11.62 3.47
CA ASN A 116 -5.50 -10.80 2.82
C ASN A 116 -4.07 -11.31 3.09
N ILE A 117 -3.91 -12.41 3.85
CA ILE A 117 -2.63 -13.03 4.17
C ILE A 117 -2.75 -14.51 3.87
N ASP A 118 -1.92 -15.03 2.97
CA ASP A 118 -1.88 -16.45 2.66
C ASP A 118 -1.49 -17.29 3.90
N GLY A 119 -2.02 -18.50 3.95
CA GLY A 119 -1.73 -19.49 4.98
C GLY A 119 -0.24 -19.80 5.06
N SER A 120 0.32 -19.68 6.26
CA SER A 120 1.70 -20.07 6.55
C SER A 120 1.85 -20.42 8.03
N PRO A 121 2.87 -21.22 8.41
CA PRO A 121 3.14 -21.49 9.82
C PRO A 121 3.32 -20.20 10.64
N THR A 122 3.97 -19.18 10.07
CA THR A 122 4.14 -17.87 10.72
C THR A 122 2.80 -17.18 10.98
N LYS A 123 1.90 -17.15 9.98
CA LYS A 123 0.55 -16.59 10.14
C LYS A 123 -0.21 -17.28 11.26
N THR A 124 -0.20 -18.61 11.27
CA THR A 124 -0.89 -19.40 12.29
C THR A 124 -0.35 -19.12 13.71
N GLU A 125 0.97 -19.02 13.88
CA GLU A 125 1.56 -18.68 15.18
C GLU A 125 1.27 -17.23 15.61
N ILE A 126 1.25 -16.28 14.67
CA ILE A 126 0.83 -14.90 14.95
C ILE A 126 -0.63 -14.85 15.40
N ILE A 127 -1.54 -15.60 14.76
CA ILE A 127 -2.94 -15.66 15.20
C ILE A 127 -3.04 -16.22 16.62
N LYS A 128 -2.32 -17.31 16.94
CA LYS A 128 -2.29 -17.85 18.30
C LYS A 128 -1.74 -16.86 19.33
N SER A 129 -0.75 -16.06 18.95
CA SER A 129 -0.09 -15.09 19.83
C SER A 129 -1.06 -14.08 20.45
N ARG A 130 -2.19 -13.78 19.79
CA ARG A 130 -3.19 -12.80 20.26
C ARG A 130 -3.80 -13.16 21.62
N HIS A 131 -3.75 -14.43 22.00
CA HIS A 131 -4.28 -14.93 23.28
C HIS A 131 -3.23 -14.93 24.41
N ASN A 132 -1.98 -14.55 24.13
CA ASN A 132 -0.92 -14.46 25.12
C ASN A 132 -0.46 -12.99 25.25
N PRO A 133 -0.70 -12.33 26.41
CA PRO A 133 -0.29 -10.94 26.60
C PRO A 133 1.19 -10.66 26.33
N ALA A 134 2.08 -11.63 26.55
CA ALA A 134 3.51 -11.47 26.33
C ALA A 134 3.91 -11.45 24.84
N THR A 135 3.06 -11.96 23.94
CA THR A 135 3.35 -12.05 22.50
C THR A 135 2.25 -11.44 21.61
N LYS A 136 1.17 -10.93 22.21
CA LYS A 136 0.03 -10.30 21.52
C LYS A 136 0.44 -9.19 20.55
N TYR A 137 1.51 -8.47 20.85
CA TYR A 137 2.01 -7.38 20.01
C TYR A 137 2.34 -7.84 18.57
N PHE A 138 2.73 -9.10 18.36
CA PHE A 138 2.93 -9.63 17.00
C PHE A 138 1.63 -9.65 16.19
N TRP A 139 0.52 -10.01 16.82
CA TRP A 139 -0.80 -9.94 16.20
C TRP A 139 -1.25 -8.50 16.01
N ASP A 140 -1.05 -7.63 16.99
CA ASP A 140 -1.44 -6.21 16.90
C ASP A 140 -0.76 -5.52 15.71
N LEU A 141 0.55 -5.71 15.54
CA LEU A 141 1.32 -5.16 14.43
C LEU A 141 0.96 -5.75 13.06
N SER A 142 0.47 -7.00 13.02
CA SER A 142 0.23 -7.73 11.76
C SER A 142 -1.20 -7.64 11.26
N MET A 143 -2.18 -7.85 12.16
CA MET A 143 -3.59 -8.10 11.83
C MET A 143 -4.56 -7.28 12.69
N GLY A 144 -4.06 -6.68 13.78
CA GLY A 144 -4.84 -5.82 14.66
C GLY A 144 -5.45 -4.63 13.92
N LYS A 145 -6.51 -4.07 14.48
CA LYS A 145 -7.07 -2.82 13.97
C LYS A 145 -6.05 -1.70 14.10
N ARG A 146 -6.14 -0.74 13.17
CA ARG A 146 -5.29 0.45 13.11
C ARG A 146 -6.16 1.68 13.25
N ASP A 147 -5.59 2.74 13.79
CA ASP A 147 -6.24 4.04 13.88
C ASP A 147 -6.44 4.65 12.49
N ASP A 148 -7.12 5.80 12.41
CA ASP A 148 -7.43 6.47 11.15
C ASP A 148 -6.19 7.08 10.47
N ALA A 149 -5.08 7.23 11.20
CA ALA A 149 -3.80 7.59 10.65
C ALA A 149 -2.60 6.94 11.38
N GLU A 150 -1.47 6.94 10.70
CA GLU A 150 -0.19 6.46 11.21
C GLU A 150 0.93 7.41 10.75
N LEU A 151 1.92 7.64 11.61
CA LEU A 151 3.11 8.46 11.31
C LEU A 151 4.36 7.75 11.83
N TYR A 152 5.37 7.62 10.97
CA TYR A 152 6.63 6.97 11.31
C TYR A 152 7.82 7.83 10.89
N ASP A 153 8.81 7.96 11.78
CA ASP A 153 10.14 8.46 11.45
C ASP A 153 10.99 7.29 10.94
N ILE A 154 11.10 7.13 9.62
CA ILE A 154 11.77 5.96 9.03
C ILE A 154 13.30 6.06 9.08
N VAL A 155 13.84 7.22 9.47
CA VAL A 155 15.29 7.41 9.67
C VAL A 155 15.69 6.78 10.99
N HIS A 156 14.92 7.02 12.05
CA HIS A 156 15.20 6.51 13.39
C HIS A 156 14.47 5.19 13.70
N ASP A 157 13.36 4.91 13.03
CA ASP A 157 12.56 3.69 13.12
C ASP A 157 12.28 3.10 11.72
N PRO A 158 13.30 2.50 11.07
CA PRO A 158 13.18 1.97 9.72
C PRO A 158 12.21 0.77 9.62
N LEU A 159 11.81 0.20 10.75
CA LEU A 159 10.85 -0.91 10.82
C LEU A 159 9.41 -0.43 11.06
N CYS A 160 9.20 0.88 11.24
CA CYS A 160 7.88 1.46 11.50
C CYS A 160 7.17 0.81 12.70
N MET A 161 7.90 0.60 13.80
CA MET A 161 7.40 -0.11 14.98
C MET A 161 6.72 0.83 15.98
N ASN A 162 7.02 2.13 15.93
CA ASN A 162 6.52 3.15 16.83
C ASN A 162 5.69 4.17 16.05
N ASN A 163 4.37 4.03 16.13
CA ASN A 163 3.45 5.01 15.55
C ASN A 163 3.48 6.32 16.36
N LEU A 164 3.83 7.42 15.70
CA LEU A 164 3.91 8.77 16.26
C LEU A 164 2.59 9.54 16.10
N HIS A 165 1.57 8.92 15.50
CA HIS A 165 0.26 9.53 15.36
C HIS A 165 -0.32 9.93 16.73
N GLY A 166 -0.89 11.14 16.80
CA GLY A 166 -1.47 11.69 18.05
C GLY A 166 -0.45 12.18 19.08
N VAL A 167 0.86 12.04 18.83
CA VAL A 167 1.90 12.61 19.68
C VAL A 167 2.00 14.12 19.42
N ALA A 168 1.78 14.93 20.46
CA ALA A 168 1.64 16.39 20.35
C ALA A 168 2.80 17.09 19.62
N GLU A 169 4.03 16.59 19.79
CA GLU A 169 5.23 17.12 19.13
C GLU A 169 5.18 17.01 17.60
N TYR A 170 4.55 15.96 17.07
CA TYR A 170 4.50 15.68 15.63
C TYR A 170 3.24 16.24 14.95
N GLY A 171 2.31 16.85 15.69
CA GLY A 171 1.02 17.27 15.16
C GLY A 171 1.07 18.31 14.03
N VAL A 172 2.11 19.15 13.97
CA VAL A 172 2.32 20.10 12.86
C VAL A 172 2.84 19.37 11.62
N LEU A 173 3.78 18.44 11.79
CA LEU A 173 4.34 17.64 10.72
C LEU A 173 3.26 16.76 10.08
N GLU A 174 2.48 16.05 10.90
CA GLU A 174 1.38 15.19 10.44
C GLU A 174 0.39 15.95 9.55
N LYS A 175 -0.10 17.11 10.00
CA LYS A 175 -1.02 17.96 9.23
C LYS A 175 -0.39 18.48 7.93
N THR A 176 0.92 18.71 7.94
CA THR A 176 1.65 19.19 6.75
C THR A 176 1.72 18.08 5.70
N LEU A 177 2.12 16.87 6.10
CA LEU A 177 2.18 15.70 5.23
C LEU A 177 0.80 15.30 4.72
N GLU A 178 -0.22 15.29 5.58
CA GLU A 178 -1.60 15.01 5.19
C GLU A 178 -2.11 16.01 4.14
N LYS A 179 -1.85 17.30 4.36
CA LYS A 179 -2.26 18.36 3.43
C LYS A 179 -1.58 18.18 2.08
N GLU A 180 -0.27 17.99 2.05
CA GLU A 180 0.48 17.82 0.81
C GLU A 180 0.05 16.55 0.06
N MET A 181 -0.10 15.43 0.76
CA MET A 181 -0.63 14.18 0.19
C MET A 181 -2.00 14.43 -0.44
N THR A 182 -2.90 15.09 0.27
CA THR A 182 -4.26 15.41 -0.20
C THR A 182 -4.25 16.28 -1.45
N GLU A 183 -3.40 17.32 -1.48
CA GLU A 183 -3.28 18.23 -2.63
C GLU A 183 -2.77 17.50 -3.88
N ARG A 184 -1.75 16.66 -3.74
CA ARG A 184 -1.22 15.87 -4.86
C ARG A 184 -2.20 14.79 -5.33
N LEU A 185 -2.91 14.12 -4.43
CA LEU A 185 -3.95 13.16 -4.80
C LEU A 185 -5.12 13.84 -5.52
N LYS A 186 -5.49 15.07 -5.11
CA LYS A 186 -6.48 15.88 -5.83
C LYS A 186 -6.02 16.21 -7.25
N SER A 187 -4.76 16.60 -7.45
CA SER A 187 -4.24 16.88 -8.80
C SER A 187 -4.20 15.65 -9.69
N GLN A 188 -4.04 14.45 -9.12
CA GLN A 188 -4.15 13.18 -9.83
C GLN A 188 -5.59 12.67 -9.99
N GLY A 189 -6.59 13.43 -9.52
CA GLY A 189 -8.00 13.07 -9.70
C GLY A 189 -8.48 11.90 -8.84
N ASP A 190 -7.79 11.57 -7.74
CA ASP A 190 -8.15 10.44 -6.89
C ASP A 190 -9.61 10.55 -6.38
N PRO A 191 -10.51 9.59 -6.72
CA PRO A 191 -11.91 9.64 -6.31
C PRO A 191 -12.14 9.82 -4.81
N ARG A 192 -11.26 9.28 -3.95
CA ARG A 192 -11.38 9.41 -2.49
C ARG A 192 -11.27 10.86 -2.03
N MET A 193 -10.48 11.68 -2.71
CA MET A 193 -10.30 13.08 -2.36
C MET A 193 -11.53 13.94 -2.63
N TYR A 194 -12.52 13.37 -3.30
CA TYR A 194 -13.78 14.00 -3.68
C TYR A 194 -15.00 13.31 -3.05
N GLY A 195 -14.80 12.45 -2.04
CA GLY A 195 -15.89 11.71 -1.40
C GLY A 195 -16.52 10.62 -2.28
N ARG A 196 -15.84 10.21 -3.35
CA ARG A 196 -16.30 9.19 -4.31
C ARG A 196 -15.54 7.86 -4.16
N GLY A 197 -15.04 7.58 -2.96
CA GLY A 197 -14.24 6.39 -2.66
C GLY A 197 -15.04 5.09 -2.61
N ASP A 198 -16.34 5.17 -2.38
CA ASP A 198 -17.27 4.03 -2.34
C ASP A 198 -17.34 3.28 -3.68
N ILE A 199 -16.97 3.93 -4.78
CA ILE A 199 -16.89 3.30 -6.10
C ILE A 199 -15.96 2.07 -6.09
N PHE A 200 -14.88 2.10 -5.31
CA PHE A 200 -13.90 1.02 -5.27
C PHE A 200 -14.44 -0.26 -4.62
N ASP A 201 -15.35 -0.13 -3.66
CA ASP A 201 -16.04 -1.26 -3.02
C ASP A 201 -17.13 -1.86 -3.94
N LYS A 202 -17.64 -1.08 -4.91
CA LYS A 202 -18.68 -1.52 -5.85
C LYS A 202 -18.16 -2.35 -7.02
N TYR A 203 -16.87 -2.29 -7.33
CA TYR A 203 -16.31 -3.11 -8.40
C TYR A 203 -16.32 -4.59 -7.99
N PRO A 204 -16.92 -5.50 -8.76
CA PRO A 204 -16.99 -6.91 -8.36
C PRO A 204 -15.59 -7.51 -8.26
N ASN A 205 -15.35 -8.35 -7.25
CA ASN A 205 -14.19 -9.23 -7.27
C ASN A 205 -14.42 -10.35 -8.29
N MET A 206 -13.40 -10.63 -9.11
CA MET A 206 -13.50 -11.60 -10.20
C MET A 206 -12.99 -12.99 -9.83
N CYS A 207 -12.49 -13.19 -8.60
CA CYS A 207 -12.05 -14.49 -8.14
C CYS A 207 -13.24 -15.44 -7.89
N LYS A 208 -12.98 -16.75 -7.86
CA LYS A 208 -14.00 -17.78 -7.61
C LYS A 208 -14.61 -17.70 -6.21
N SER A 209 -13.86 -17.11 -5.29
CA SER A 209 -14.21 -16.96 -3.88
C SER A 209 -14.83 -15.60 -3.55
N ARG A 210 -15.17 -14.79 -4.56
CA ARG A 210 -15.88 -13.51 -4.35
C ARG A 210 -17.07 -13.68 -3.42
N MET A 211 -17.34 -12.62 -2.65
CA MET A 211 -18.36 -12.56 -1.61
C MET A 211 -18.17 -13.64 -0.55
N TYR A 212 -16.92 -14.02 -0.24
CA TYR A 212 -16.59 -15.15 0.63
C TYR A 212 -17.35 -15.06 1.97
N TRP A 213 -17.28 -13.90 2.61
CA TRP A 213 -17.92 -13.66 3.91
C TRP A 213 -19.44 -13.85 3.84
N ASN A 214 -20.10 -13.27 2.84
CA ASN A 214 -21.55 -13.33 2.70
C ASN A 214 -22.01 -14.74 2.37
N ARG A 215 -21.33 -15.41 1.45
CA ARG A 215 -21.69 -16.74 0.93
C ARG A 215 -21.49 -17.83 1.99
N THR A 216 -20.38 -17.79 2.73
CA THR A 216 -20.16 -18.72 3.84
C THR A 216 -21.20 -18.55 4.95
N ARG A 217 -21.62 -17.32 5.26
CA ARG A 217 -22.73 -17.06 6.19
C ARG A 217 -24.10 -17.50 5.68
N ALA A 218 -24.27 -17.58 4.35
CA ALA A 218 -25.45 -18.18 3.73
C ALA A 218 -25.40 -19.73 3.70
N GLY A 219 -24.32 -20.34 4.22
CA GLY A 219 -24.13 -21.79 4.25
C GLY A 219 -23.53 -22.36 2.96
N GLU A 220 -23.03 -21.53 2.05
CA GLU A 220 -22.32 -22.02 0.85
C GLU A 220 -20.91 -22.52 1.20
N GLU A 221 -20.51 -23.63 0.57
CA GLU A 221 -19.12 -24.04 0.53
C GLU A 221 -18.36 -23.21 -0.51
N VAL A 222 -17.55 -22.26 -0.02
CA VAL A 222 -16.72 -21.39 -0.87
C VAL A 222 -15.25 -21.81 -0.76
N PRO A 223 -14.52 -21.97 -1.87
CA PRO A 223 -13.13 -22.39 -1.81
C PRO A 223 -12.23 -21.33 -1.15
N ALA A 224 -11.38 -21.76 -0.21
CA ALA A 224 -10.36 -20.94 0.46
C ALA A 224 -9.03 -21.72 0.56
N THR A 225 -8.59 -22.32 -0.54
CA THR A 225 -7.47 -23.29 -0.57
C THR A 225 -6.11 -22.70 -0.15
N TRP A 226 -5.99 -21.37 -0.10
CA TRP A 226 -4.78 -20.67 0.33
C TRP A 226 -4.79 -20.32 1.82
N ILE A 227 -5.87 -20.60 2.55
CA ILE A 227 -5.97 -20.32 3.99
C ILE A 227 -5.85 -21.61 4.78
N THR A 228 -5.03 -21.59 5.83
CA THR A 228 -4.89 -22.74 6.73
C THR A 228 -6.19 -22.94 7.52
N PRO A 229 -6.76 -24.15 7.63
CA PRO A 229 -7.99 -24.38 8.38
C PRO A 229 -7.95 -23.93 9.86
N THR A 230 -6.76 -23.87 10.47
CA THR A 230 -6.58 -23.42 11.85
C THR A 230 -6.56 -21.90 12.01
N ASP A 231 -6.54 -21.15 10.92
CA ASP A 231 -6.50 -19.68 10.95
C ASP A 231 -7.90 -19.05 11.09
N PHE A 232 -8.97 -19.83 10.86
CA PHE A 232 -10.35 -19.36 10.97
C PHE A 232 -10.77 -19.24 12.43
N ASP A 233 -11.30 -18.08 12.80
CA ASP A 233 -12.03 -17.94 14.05
C ASP A 233 -13.39 -18.65 13.98
N PRO A 234 -13.90 -19.16 15.12
CA PRO A 234 -15.27 -19.62 15.19
C PRO A 234 -16.26 -18.55 14.71
N LEU A 235 -17.25 -18.98 13.93
CA LEU A 235 -18.35 -18.14 13.44
C LEU A 235 -19.30 -17.68 14.56
#